data_AF-A0A1H0SCD7-F1
#
_entry.id   AF-A0A1H0SCD7-F1
#
_cell.length_a   1.000
_cell.length_b   1.000
_cell.length_c   1.000
_cell.angle_alpha   90.00
_cell.angle_beta   90.00
_cell.angle_gamma   90.00
#
_symmetry.space_group_name_H-M   'P 1'
#
loop_
_entity.id
_entity.type
_entity.pdbx_description
1 polymer ?
#
loop_
_entity_poly.entity_id
_entity_poly.type
_entity_poly.pdbx_seq_one_letter_code
_entity_poly.pdbx_strand_id
1 'polypeptide(L)'
;MDRRLGGLVLLILACLSLLVVPNLRGRPLAGSATAVYLPPAPRVGQCVTALSPVPQGDSREIDPMVEYPDATYGPCRGYVVGEVMSVQAASLPAPRVPLSRYEEASSECELAEVNYVGSIGPFDLTDPNVPSIAWQAAVTIASIPVGPNRLQQGIGQTWTACVGATSDNTRYTGRIADALTRGVLPPTFATCWGAVPAATRLRSDSSVRPCAAPHTAEILATTQITDPLATDEDVQRTCRKFAARAMRTADPTGGGAITIAAYSMDGTSVMPLAEVELTAGYLGCLATVTPPRQLIGTLIGLGDHAVPIIPG
;
A
#
# COMPACT_ATOMS: atom_id res chain seq x y z
N MET A 1 -64.12 -13.80 -48.72
CA MET A 1 -63.34 -12.98 -47.76
C MET A 1 -64.16 -11.76 -47.40
N ASP A 2 -64.45 -11.60 -46.12
CA ASP A 2 -65.36 -10.58 -45.64
C ASP A 2 -64.68 -9.20 -45.66
N ARG A 3 -65.16 -8.28 -46.50
CA ARG A 3 -64.58 -6.93 -46.67
C ARG A 3 -64.58 -6.14 -45.36
N ARG A 4 -65.47 -6.49 -44.43
CA ARG A 4 -65.56 -5.92 -43.09
C ARG A 4 -64.35 -6.28 -42.23
N LEU A 5 -63.82 -7.50 -42.36
CA LEU A 5 -62.67 -7.97 -41.62
C LEU A 5 -61.38 -7.27 -42.07
N GLY A 6 -61.24 -7.05 -43.39
CA GLY A 6 -60.13 -6.29 -43.95
C GLY A 6 -60.09 -4.84 -43.46
N GLY A 7 -61.25 -4.19 -43.36
CA GLY A 7 -61.36 -2.83 -42.81
C GLY A 7 -60.97 -2.76 -41.33
N LEU A 8 -61.39 -3.73 -40.52
CA LEU A 8 -61.04 -3.80 -39.10
C LEU A 8 -59.52 -3.94 -38.89
N VAL A 9 -58.86 -4.83 -39.65
CA VAL A 9 -57.42 -5.06 -39.55
C VAL A 9 -56.61 -3.81 -39.92
N LEU A 10 -57.01 -3.11 -40.99
CA LEU A 10 -56.40 -1.85 -41.39
C LEU A 10 -56.54 -0.77 -40.31
N LEU A 11 -57.70 -0.68 -39.66
CA LEU A 11 -57.96 0.29 -38.60
C LEU A 11 -57.14 -0.02 -37.33
N ILE A 12 -57.00 -1.29 -36.98
CA ILE A 12 -56.14 -1.74 -35.88
C ILE A 12 -54.67 -1.42 -36.16
N LEU A 13 -54.18 -1.72 -37.36
CA LEU A 13 -52.80 -1.38 -37.77
C LEU A 13 -52.56 0.12 -37.77
N ALA A 14 -53.52 0.92 -38.26
CA ALA A 14 -53.44 2.37 -38.23
C ALA A 14 -53.37 2.89 -36.78
N CYS A 15 -54.25 2.43 -35.89
CA CYS A 15 -54.23 2.79 -34.46
C CYS A 15 -52.92 2.37 -33.77
N LEU A 16 -52.43 1.16 -34.03
CA LEU A 16 -51.13 0.70 -33.51
C LEU A 16 -49.99 1.58 -34.01
N SER A 17 -49.97 1.92 -35.30
CA SER A 17 -48.94 2.81 -35.85
C SER A 17 -48.98 4.20 -35.21
N LEU A 18 -50.17 4.75 -34.95
CA LEU A 18 -50.35 6.04 -34.28
C LEU A 18 -49.93 6.01 -32.80
N LEU A 19 -50.04 4.88 -32.12
CA LEU A 19 -49.59 4.73 -30.73
C LEU A 19 -48.09 4.43 -30.62
N VAL A 20 -47.55 3.65 -31.55
CA VAL A 20 -46.16 3.17 -31.49
C VAL A 20 -45.18 4.19 -32.08
N VAL A 21 -45.50 4.82 -33.22
CA VAL A 21 -44.58 5.75 -33.91
C VAL A 21 -44.15 6.95 -33.04
N PRO A 22 -45.04 7.60 -32.26
CA PRO A 22 -44.63 8.70 -31.37
C PRO A 22 -43.79 8.24 -30.19
N ASN A 23 -43.96 7.00 -29.73
CA ASN A 23 -43.15 6.42 -28.65
C ASN A 23 -41.79 5.89 -29.16
N LEU A 24 -41.68 5.55 -30.46
CA LEU A 24 -40.42 5.19 -31.10
C LEU A 24 -39.56 6.41 -31.46
N ARG A 25 -40.18 7.57 -31.73
CA ARG A 25 -39.48 8.85 -31.81
C ARG A 25 -39.14 9.27 -30.38
N GLY A 26 -38.02 8.75 -29.86
CA GLY A 26 -37.58 8.93 -28.48
C GLY A 26 -37.91 10.32 -27.95
N ARG A 27 -38.60 10.37 -26.79
CA ARG A 27 -38.98 11.63 -26.16
C ARG A 27 -37.77 12.55 -26.15
N PRO A 28 -37.84 13.75 -26.75
CA PRO A 28 -36.74 14.70 -26.65
C PRO A 28 -36.52 14.96 -25.16
N LEU A 29 -35.39 14.51 -24.63
CA LEU A 29 -34.98 14.84 -23.28
C LEU A 29 -34.74 16.35 -23.30
N ALA A 30 -35.62 17.11 -22.65
CA ALA A 30 -35.46 18.55 -22.52
C ALA A 30 -34.15 18.81 -21.75
N GLY A 31 -33.13 19.29 -22.46
CA GLY A 31 -31.81 19.57 -21.91
C GLY A 31 -30.82 19.93 -23.01
N SER A 32 -29.78 20.69 -22.64
CA SER A 32 -28.60 20.90 -23.48
C SER A 32 -27.55 19.86 -23.12
N ALA A 33 -26.97 19.19 -24.11
CA ALA A 33 -25.79 18.36 -23.89
C ALA A 33 -24.64 19.24 -23.39
N THR A 34 -24.15 18.97 -22.18
CA THR A 34 -22.96 19.61 -21.64
C THR A 34 -21.81 18.62 -21.66
N ALA A 35 -20.66 19.03 -22.20
CA ALA A 35 -19.46 18.21 -22.11
C ALA A 35 -19.09 18.04 -20.63
N VAL A 36 -19.07 16.79 -20.16
CA VAL A 36 -18.55 16.44 -18.85
C VAL A 36 -17.05 16.24 -19.00
N TYR A 37 -16.26 16.90 -18.16
CA TYR A 37 -14.83 16.62 -18.09
C TYR A 37 -14.62 15.23 -17.50
N LEU A 38 -14.01 14.34 -18.29
CA LEU A 38 -13.65 13.01 -17.87
C LEU A 38 -12.13 12.97 -17.66
N PRO A 39 -11.66 12.70 -16.44
CA PRO A 39 -10.23 12.63 -16.21
C PRO A 39 -9.61 11.51 -17.07
N PRO A 40 -8.41 11.72 -17.64
CA PRO A 40 -7.68 10.66 -18.32
C PRO A 40 -7.20 9.61 -17.31
N ALA A 41 -6.57 8.55 -17.81
CA ALA A 41 -5.81 7.63 -16.95
C ALA A 41 -4.83 8.42 -16.06
N PRO A 42 -4.62 7.97 -14.80
CA PRO A 42 -3.67 8.62 -13.92
C PRO A 42 -2.23 8.51 -14.46
N ARG A 43 -1.32 9.28 -13.88
CA ARG A 43 0.12 9.19 -14.16
C ARG A 43 0.85 8.60 -12.96
N VAL A 44 1.94 7.88 -13.23
CA VAL A 44 2.89 7.48 -12.18
C VAL A 44 3.36 8.72 -11.41
N GLY A 45 3.35 8.64 -10.08
CA GLY A 45 3.62 9.72 -9.15
C GLY A 45 2.52 10.77 -8.99
N GLN A 46 1.32 10.51 -9.52
CA GLN A 46 0.16 11.31 -9.18
C GLN A 46 -0.35 10.95 -7.78
N CYS A 47 -0.69 11.95 -6.98
CA CYS A 47 -1.19 11.73 -5.63
C CYS A 47 -2.68 11.45 -5.61
N VAL A 48 -3.07 10.52 -4.73
CA VAL A 48 -4.44 10.12 -4.46
C VAL A 48 -4.89 10.84 -3.19
N THR A 49 -5.95 11.64 -3.28
CA THR A 49 -6.49 12.42 -2.15
C THR A 49 -7.67 11.75 -1.47
N ALA A 50 -8.32 10.81 -2.16
CA ALA A 50 -9.36 9.95 -1.61
C ALA A 50 -9.41 8.64 -2.38
N LEU A 51 -9.76 7.57 -1.68
CA LEU A 51 -9.91 6.23 -2.23
C LEU A 51 -11.23 5.65 -1.69
N SER A 52 -12.01 5.01 -2.55
CA SER A 52 -13.15 4.20 -2.11
C SER A 52 -12.67 3.00 -1.26
N PRO A 53 -13.52 2.43 -0.38
CA PRO A 53 -13.13 1.29 0.42
C PRO A 53 -12.56 0.15 -0.43
N VAL A 54 -11.43 -0.42 0.03
CA VAL A 54 -10.86 -1.62 -0.58
C VAL A 54 -11.86 -2.76 -0.41
N PRO A 55 -12.16 -3.53 -1.48
CA PRO A 55 -13.03 -4.69 -1.36
C PRO A 55 -12.53 -5.64 -0.28
N GLN A 56 -13.44 -6.05 0.59
CA GLN A 56 -13.20 -7.12 1.56
C GLN A 56 -14.07 -8.30 1.16
N GLY A 57 -13.49 -9.50 1.18
CA GLY A 57 -14.27 -10.72 0.99
C GLY A 57 -15.26 -10.92 2.14
N ASP A 58 -16.51 -11.26 1.83
CA ASP A 58 -17.38 -11.89 2.81
C ASP A 58 -16.89 -13.32 3.01
N SER A 59 -16.48 -13.67 4.23
CA SER A 59 -15.98 -15.01 4.56
C SER A 59 -17.00 -16.13 4.33
N ARG A 60 -18.26 -15.79 4.04
CA ARG A 60 -19.35 -16.72 3.73
C ARG A 60 -19.53 -16.98 2.24
N GLU A 61 -18.98 -16.15 1.36
CA GLU A 61 -19.13 -16.27 -0.10
C GLU A 61 -17.83 -16.80 -0.73
N ILE A 62 -17.97 -17.78 -1.63
CA ILE A 62 -16.83 -18.31 -2.38
C ILE A 62 -16.59 -17.36 -3.55
N ASP A 63 -15.48 -16.62 -3.48
CA ASP A 63 -14.98 -15.74 -4.54
C ASP A 63 -15.99 -14.68 -5.03
N PRO A 64 -16.44 -13.77 -4.14
CA PRO A 64 -17.44 -12.76 -4.47
C PRO A 64 -16.96 -11.83 -5.60
N MET A 65 -17.89 -11.34 -6.42
CA MET A 65 -17.59 -10.38 -7.48
C MET A 65 -17.45 -8.96 -6.91
N VAL A 66 -16.24 -8.42 -6.94
CA VAL A 66 -15.87 -7.10 -6.40
C VAL A 66 -15.64 -6.05 -7.48
N GLU A 67 -15.81 -4.78 -7.14
CA GLU A 67 -15.45 -3.63 -7.99
C GLU A 67 -14.07 -3.10 -7.59
N TYR A 68 -13.29 -2.62 -8.55
CA TYR A 68 -12.06 -1.89 -8.23
C TYR A 68 -12.39 -0.60 -7.45
N PRO A 69 -11.59 -0.22 -6.45
CA PRO A 69 -11.74 1.08 -5.78
C PRO A 69 -11.64 2.24 -6.78
N ASP A 70 -12.53 3.21 -6.64
CA ASP A 70 -12.37 4.52 -7.28
C ASP A 70 -11.31 5.34 -6.53
N ALA A 71 -10.50 6.08 -7.29
CA ALA A 71 -9.51 7.00 -6.75
C ALA A 71 -9.79 8.44 -7.21
N THR A 72 -9.70 9.39 -6.28
CA THR A 72 -9.68 10.82 -6.57
C THR A 72 -8.24 11.31 -6.53
N TYR A 73 -7.83 12.01 -7.59
CA TYR A 73 -6.47 12.49 -7.73
C TYR A 73 -6.37 14.00 -7.50
N GLY A 74 -5.23 14.45 -6.98
CA GLY A 74 -5.02 15.86 -6.67
C GLY A 74 -3.54 16.25 -6.64
N PRO A 75 -3.23 17.51 -6.25
CA PRO A 75 -1.86 17.94 -6.08
C PRO A 75 -1.20 17.18 -4.93
N CYS A 76 0.08 16.87 -5.08
CA CYS A 76 0.90 16.25 -4.02
C CYS A 76 1.33 17.22 -2.91
N ARG A 77 0.73 18.41 -2.86
CA ARG A 77 0.99 19.42 -1.83
C ARG A 77 -0.10 19.30 -0.77
N GLY A 78 0.27 18.83 0.41
CA GLY A 78 -0.65 18.65 1.53
C GLY A 78 -0.95 17.18 1.81
N TYR A 79 -2.15 16.93 2.32
CA TYR A 79 -2.57 15.60 2.75
C TYR A 79 -3.04 14.75 1.57
N VAL A 80 -2.50 13.53 1.50
CA VAL A 80 -2.82 12.51 0.50
C VAL A 80 -3.10 11.19 1.22
N VAL A 81 -3.79 10.26 0.58
CA VAL A 81 -4.00 8.89 1.10
C VAL A 81 -3.12 7.86 0.38
N GLY A 82 -2.57 8.23 -0.79
CA GLY A 82 -1.69 7.34 -1.55
C GLY A 82 -1.04 8.02 -2.74
N GLU A 83 -0.26 7.26 -3.48
CA GLU A 83 0.47 7.70 -4.68
C GLU A 83 0.42 6.60 -5.74
N VAL A 84 0.22 6.98 -7.01
CA VAL A 84 0.19 6.04 -8.13
C VAL A 84 1.60 5.53 -8.45
N MET A 85 1.84 4.24 -8.28
CA MET A 85 3.14 3.58 -8.42
C MET A 85 3.38 3.03 -9.84
N SER A 86 2.32 2.55 -10.49
CA SER A 86 2.35 2.07 -11.87
C SER A 86 1.01 2.28 -12.56
N VAL A 87 1.02 2.33 -13.90
CA VAL A 87 -0.20 2.43 -14.72
C VAL A 87 -0.04 1.52 -15.93
N GLN A 88 -1.04 0.66 -16.17
CA GLN A 88 -1.14 -0.19 -17.34
C GLN A 88 -2.27 0.35 -18.23
N ALA A 89 -1.93 0.88 -19.40
CA ALA A 89 -2.87 1.59 -20.28
C ALA A 89 -3.70 0.68 -21.21
N ALA A 90 -3.47 -0.62 -21.20
CA ALA A 90 -4.13 -1.59 -22.10
C ALA A 90 -4.78 -2.75 -21.34
N SER A 91 -5.00 -2.61 -20.03
CA SER A 91 -5.81 -3.55 -19.28
C SER A 91 -7.28 -3.19 -19.52
N LEU A 92 -8.07 -4.18 -19.94
CA LEU A 92 -9.53 -4.13 -19.94
C LEU A 92 -10.00 -4.81 -18.64
N PRO A 93 -9.85 -4.20 -17.45
CA PRO A 93 -10.41 -4.82 -16.27
C PRO A 93 -11.92 -4.87 -16.47
N ALA A 94 -12.51 -6.04 -16.26
CA ALA A 94 -13.94 -6.13 -16.14
C ALA A 94 -14.40 -5.18 -15.01
N PRO A 95 -15.55 -4.50 -15.14
CA PRO A 95 -16.05 -3.58 -14.11
C PRO A 95 -16.14 -4.24 -12.73
N ARG A 96 -16.40 -5.55 -12.74
CA ARG A 96 -16.38 -6.43 -11.60
C ARG A 96 -15.50 -7.63 -11.92
N VAL A 97 -14.68 -8.03 -10.96
CA VAL A 97 -13.83 -9.22 -11.05
C VAL A 97 -14.10 -10.11 -9.84
N PRO A 98 -13.88 -11.43 -9.93
CA PRO A 98 -13.82 -12.28 -8.75
C PRO A 98 -12.75 -11.76 -7.78
N LEU A 99 -12.98 -11.87 -6.47
CA LEU A 99 -12.04 -11.44 -5.43
C LEU A 99 -10.65 -12.05 -5.64
N SER A 100 -10.57 -13.32 -6.02
CA SER A 100 -9.30 -14.01 -6.32
C SER A 100 -8.48 -13.31 -7.41
N ARG A 101 -9.14 -12.76 -8.43
CA ARG A 101 -8.49 -11.98 -9.50
C ARG A 101 -8.08 -10.59 -9.04
N TYR A 102 -8.85 -9.99 -8.13
CA TYR A 102 -8.48 -8.73 -7.50
C TYR A 102 -7.22 -8.90 -6.62
N GLU A 103 -7.15 -9.97 -5.84
CA GLU A 103 -5.98 -10.33 -5.03
C GLU A 103 -4.74 -10.60 -5.90
N GLU A 104 -4.90 -11.30 -7.02
CA GLU A 104 -3.83 -11.47 -8.02
C GLU A 104 -3.31 -10.12 -8.54
N ALA A 105 -4.21 -9.21 -8.93
CA ALA A 105 -3.82 -7.86 -9.34
C ALA A 105 -3.16 -7.05 -8.21
N SER A 106 -3.57 -7.27 -6.96
CA SER A 106 -2.95 -6.67 -5.77
C SER A 106 -1.52 -7.16 -5.61
N SER A 107 -1.25 -8.46 -5.78
CA SER A 107 0.10 -9.02 -5.74
C SER A 107 0.98 -8.51 -6.89
N GLU A 108 0.43 -8.29 -8.09
CA GLU A 108 1.18 -7.62 -9.17
C GLU A 108 1.58 -6.18 -8.78
N CYS A 109 0.75 -5.49 -8.00
CA CYS A 109 1.06 -4.15 -7.50
C CYS A 109 2.21 -4.11 -6.49
N GLU A 110 2.45 -5.18 -5.75
CA GLU A 110 3.59 -5.26 -4.80
C GLU A 110 4.94 -5.13 -5.52
N LEU A 111 5.07 -5.68 -6.74
CA LEU A 111 6.28 -5.47 -7.55
C LEU A 111 6.42 -4.00 -8.01
N ALA A 112 5.30 -3.33 -8.31
CA ALA A 112 5.31 -1.91 -8.63
C ALA A 112 5.72 -1.08 -7.41
N GLU A 113 5.29 -1.46 -6.21
CA GLU A 113 5.69 -0.83 -4.95
C GLU A 113 7.20 -0.89 -4.74
N VAL A 114 7.82 -2.08 -4.84
CA VAL A 114 9.27 -2.24 -4.67
C VAL A 114 10.05 -1.33 -5.63
N ASN A 115 9.61 -1.25 -6.89
CA ASN A 115 10.26 -0.39 -7.89
C ASN A 115 10.04 1.10 -7.63
N TYR A 116 8.85 1.48 -7.14
CA TYR A 116 8.45 2.87 -6.96
C TYR A 116 9.00 3.48 -5.67
N VAL A 117 8.86 2.76 -4.57
CA VAL A 117 9.34 3.13 -3.23
C VAL A 117 10.86 2.94 -3.15
N GLY A 118 11.38 2.03 -3.96
CA GLY A 118 12.77 1.59 -3.98
C GLY A 118 13.00 0.44 -3.01
N SER A 119 14.16 -0.18 -3.12
CA SER A 119 14.57 -1.28 -2.24
C SER A 119 15.94 -1.00 -1.63
N ILE A 120 16.10 -1.40 -0.37
CA ILE A 120 17.41 -1.45 0.28
C ILE A 120 17.91 -2.86 0.00
N GLY A 121 18.67 -3.03 -1.09
CA GLY A 121 19.12 -4.35 -1.53
C GLY A 121 19.88 -5.13 -0.44
N PRO A 122 19.94 -6.46 -0.53
CA PRO A 122 20.55 -7.33 0.47
C PRO A 122 22.00 -6.94 0.77
N PHE A 123 22.48 -7.32 1.96
CA PHE A 123 23.87 -7.10 2.33
C PHE A 123 24.79 -7.99 1.47
N ASP A 124 25.79 -7.35 0.86
CA ASP A 124 27.04 -7.90 0.34
C ASP A 124 26.97 -9.32 -0.28
N LEU A 125 26.58 -9.40 -1.55
CA LEU A 125 26.67 -10.62 -2.35
C LEU A 125 28.13 -11.02 -2.68
N THR A 126 29.13 -10.23 -2.24
CA THR A 126 30.52 -10.39 -2.70
C THR A 126 31.39 -11.22 -1.77
N ASP A 127 31.00 -11.45 -0.52
CA ASP A 127 31.67 -12.42 0.36
C ASP A 127 30.89 -13.74 0.41
N PRO A 128 31.31 -14.78 -0.36
CA PRO A 128 30.63 -16.07 -0.38
C PRO A 128 30.71 -16.83 0.96
N ASN A 129 31.51 -16.35 1.93
CA ASN A 129 31.66 -16.98 3.24
C ASN A 129 30.79 -16.33 4.33
N VAL A 130 30.06 -15.25 4.02
CA VAL A 130 29.10 -14.64 4.94
C VAL A 130 27.71 -15.10 4.54
N PRO A 131 26.94 -15.75 5.44
CA PRO A 131 25.54 -16.06 5.20
C PRO A 131 24.80 -14.82 4.69
N SER A 132 24.21 -14.92 3.50
CA SER A 132 23.50 -13.79 2.90
C SER A 132 22.18 -13.57 3.66
N ILE A 133 22.21 -12.73 4.71
CA ILE A 133 21.02 -12.34 5.44
C ILE A 133 20.29 -11.26 4.65
N ALA A 134 19.17 -11.65 4.04
CA ALA A 134 18.35 -10.79 3.21
C ALA A 134 17.35 -9.98 4.04
N TRP A 135 17.82 -8.86 4.58
CA TRP A 135 16.95 -7.89 5.23
C TRP A 135 16.01 -7.20 4.24
N GLN A 136 14.73 -7.15 4.58
CA GLN A 136 13.68 -6.39 3.91
C GLN A 136 13.29 -5.21 4.79
N ALA A 137 13.15 -4.01 4.20
CA ALA A 137 12.70 -2.83 4.94
C ALA A 137 11.31 -3.08 5.55
N ALA A 138 11.15 -2.75 6.83
CA ALA A 138 9.89 -2.94 7.55
C ALA A 138 8.95 -1.75 7.29
N VAL A 139 8.44 -1.67 6.05
CA VAL A 139 7.47 -0.66 5.62
C VAL A 139 6.10 -1.30 5.44
N THR A 140 5.04 -0.55 5.73
CA THR A 140 3.65 -1.02 5.64
C THR A 140 2.89 -0.22 4.60
N ILE A 141 3.07 -0.57 3.33
CA ILE A 141 2.36 0.05 2.21
C ILE A 141 1.35 -0.96 1.69
N ALA A 142 0.09 -0.53 1.57
CA ALA A 142 -0.94 -1.29 0.89
C ALA A 142 -0.83 -1.02 -0.61
N SER A 143 -0.65 -2.09 -1.38
CA SER A 143 -0.60 -2.07 -2.83
C SER A 143 -2.01 -2.29 -3.40
N ILE A 144 -2.70 -1.20 -3.73
CA ILE A 144 -4.13 -1.23 -4.10
C ILE A 144 -4.30 -1.05 -5.61
N PRO A 145 -4.81 -2.06 -6.34
CA PRO A 145 -5.14 -1.89 -7.75
C PRO A 145 -6.42 -1.04 -7.87
N VAL A 146 -6.39 -0.03 -8.73
CA VAL A 146 -7.53 0.84 -9.06
C VAL A 146 -7.78 0.84 -10.56
N GLY A 147 -9.01 1.13 -10.96
CA GLY A 147 -9.42 1.14 -12.37
C GLY A 147 -10.26 2.37 -12.73
N PRO A 148 -10.64 2.51 -14.01
CA PRO A 148 -11.57 3.52 -14.45
C PRO A 148 -12.91 3.34 -13.74
N ASN A 149 -13.50 4.44 -13.30
CA ASN A 149 -14.87 4.41 -12.77
C ASN A 149 -15.88 4.08 -13.90
N ARG A 150 -17.14 3.80 -13.53
CA ARG A 150 -18.18 3.40 -14.50
C ARG A 150 -18.39 4.40 -15.64
N LEU A 151 -18.20 5.69 -15.38
CA LEU A 151 -18.34 6.74 -16.40
C LEU A 151 -17.17 6.72 -17.39
N GLN A 152 -15.94 6.53 -16.91
CA GLN A 152 -14.74 6.35 -17.73
C GLN A 152 -14.81 5.05 -18.56
N GLN A 153 -15.30 3.96 -17.97
CA GLN A 153 -15.53 2.71 -18.69
C GLN A 153 -16.58 2.87 -19.79
N GLY A 154 -17.67 3.60 -19.52
CA GLY A 154 -18.74 3.86 -20.48
C GLY A 154 -18.30 4.61 -21.74
N ILE A 155 -17.17 5.32 -21.69
CA ILE A 155 -16.55 5.98 -22.85
C ILE A 155 -15.33 5.21 -23.41
N GLY A 156 -15.11 3.98 -22.96
CA GLY A 156 -14.06 3.11 -23.47
C GLY A 156 -12.67 3.31 -22.88
N GLN A 157 -12.53 3.92 -21.69
CA GLN A 157 -11.24 3.91 -21.00
C GLN A 157 -10.93 2.52 -20.44
N THR A 158 -9.70 2.06 -20.67
CA THR A 158 -9.23 0.72 -20.32
C THR A 158 -7.85 0.85 -19.68
N TRP A 159 -7.79 1.00 -18.37
CA TRP A 159 -6.52 1.07 -17.66
C TRP A 159 -6.66 0.47 -16.27
N THR A 160 -5.53 0.11 -15.68
CA THR A 160 -5.39 -0.22 -14.26
C THR A 160 -4.19 0.53 -13.73
N ALA A 161 -4.22 0.90 -12.46
CA ALA A 161 -3.10 1.53 -11.80
C ALA A 161 -2.88 0.91 -10.43
N CYS A 162 -1.63 0.86 -9.98
CA CYS A 162 -1.30 0.45 -8.63
C CYS A 162 -1.12 1.69 -7.77
N VAL A 163 -1.82 1.78 -6.66
CA VAL A 163 -1.71 2.87 -5.70
C VAL A 163 -1.04 2.33 -4.43
N GLY A 164 0.04 2.96 -4.01
CA GLY A 164 0.63 2.74 -2.69
C GLY A 164 -0.05 3.66 -1.68
N ALA A 165 -0.74 3.08 -0.71
CA ALA A 165 -1.52 3.79 0.31
C ALA A 165 -1.32 3.15 1.69
N THR A 166 -1.84 3.78 2.74
CA THR A 166 -1.96 3.10 4.03
C THR A 166 -3.16 2.15 3.97
N SER A 167 -3.12 1.03 4.70
CA SER A 167 -4.20 0.02 4.68
C SER A 167 -5.55 0.55 5.18
N ASP A 168 -5.53 1.63 5.97
CA ASP A 168 -6.68 2.29 6.58
C ASP A 168 -7.06 3.62 5.90
N ASN A 169 -6.42 3.98 4.79
CA ASN A 169 -6.56 5.28 4.11
C ASN A 169 -6.27 6.50 5.01
N THR A 170 -5.49 6.33 6.08
CA THR A 170 -4.94 7.43 6.88
C THR A 170 -4.17 8.41 5.98
N ARG A 171 -4.50 9.69 6.15
CA ARG A 171 -3.86 10.77 5.40
C ARG A 171 -2.43 10.99 5.89
N TYR A 172 -1.51 11.20 4.95
CA TYR A 172 -0.12 11.55 5.23
C TYR A 172 0.33 12.74 4.38
N THR A 173 1.51 13.27 4.70
CA THR A 173 2.19 14.30 3.89
C THR A 173 3.53 13.75 3.43
N GLY A 174 3.99 14.17 2.26
CA GLY A 174 5.23 13.68 1.65
C GLY A 174 4.97 12.82 0.42
N ARG A 175 5.99 12.06 0.02
CA ARG A 175 5.98 11.18 -1.16
C ARG A 175 6.50 9.82 -0.73
N ILE A 176 5.95 8.75 -1.30
CA ILE A 176 6.52 7.41 -1.14
C ILE A 176 7.51 7.08 -2.26
N ALA A 177 7.51 7.86 -3.35
CA ALA A 177 8.47 7.76 -4.44
C ALA A 177 9.91 7.79 -3.92
N ASP A 178 10.68 6.75 -4.22
CA ASP A 178 12.08 6.59 -3.82
C ASP A 178 12.32 6.73 -2.30
N ALA A 179 11.29 6.56 -1.45
CA ALA A 179 11.40 6.79 -0.01
C ALA A 179 12.48 5.92 0.66
N LEU A 180 12.77 4.74 0.12
CA LEU A 180 13.80 3.84 0.65
C LEU A 180 15.19 4.08 0.04
N THR A 181 15.31 4.82 -1.06
CA THR A 181 16.58 5.06 -1.75
C THR A 181 17.08 6.50 -1.65
N ARG A 182 16.20 7.50 -1.86
CA ARG A 182 16.54 8.94 -1.90
C ARG A 182 15.65 9.85 -1.06
N GLY A 183 14.41 9.44 -0.75
CA GLY A 183 13.43 10.24 0.00
C GLY A 183 13.38 9.96 1.50
N VAL A 184 12.53 10.67 2.26
CA VAL A 184 12.23 10.31 3.66
C VAL A 184 10.93 9.54 3.66
N LEU A 185 10.90 8.38 4.33
CA LEU A 185 9.66 7.63 4.44
C LEU A 185 8.64 8.43 5.25
N PRO A 186 7.38 8.61 4.79
CA PRO A 186 6.39 9.24 5.64
C PRO A 186 6.15 8.38 6.90
N PRO A 187 6.10 8.95 8.11
CA PRO A 187 6.02 8.18 9.36
C PRO A 187 4.84 7.22 9.49
N THR A 188 3.78 7.42 8.69
CA THR A 188 2.61 6.53 8.65
C THR A 188 2.91 5.16 8.03
N PHE A 189 3.98 5.04 7.24
CA PHE A 189 4.38 3.78 6.59
C PHE A 189 5.46 3.01 7.36
N ALA A 190 6.00 3.58 8.43
CA ALA A 190 6.96 2.91 9.30
C ALA A 190 6.24 2.20 10.46
N THR A 191 6.85 1.14 11.00
CA THR A 191 6.31 0.40 12.15
C THR A 191 7.02 0.80 13.44
N CYS A 192 6.29 1.47 14.34
CA CYS A 192 6.82 1.95 15.61
C CYS A 192 6.04 1.44 16.82
N TRP A 193 6.74 1.35 17.96
CA TRP A 193 6.17 0.92 19.23
C TRP A 193 6.41 1.91 20.36
N GLY A 194 5.36 2.13 21.17
CA GLY A 194 5.48 2.94 22.39
C GLY A 194 6.49 2.38 23.40
N ALA A 195 6.67 1.05 23.40
CA ALA A 195 7.71 0.32 24.10
C ALA A 195 7.96 -0.99 23.35
N VAL A 196 9.19 -1.53 23.38
CA VAL A 196 9.44 -2.89 22.86
C VAL A 196 8.56 -3.86 23.63
N PRO A 197 7.67 -4.63 22.98
CA PRO A 197 6.81 -5.58 23.68
C PRO A 197 7.66 -6.60 24.44
N ALA A 198 7.43 -6.75 25.75
CA ALA A 198 7.98 -7.89 26.46
C ALA A 198 7.42 -9.20 25.86
N ALA A 199 8.18 -10.28 25.93
CA ALA A 199 7.88 -11.59 25.35
C ALA A 199 6.47 -12.14 25.60
N THR A 200 5.76 -11.64 26.61
CA THR A 200 4.41 -12.09 27.00
C THR A 200 3.26 -11.20 26.50
N ARG A 201 3.50 -10.13 25.73
CA ARG A 201 2.48 -9.09 25.44
C ARG A 201 2.29 -8.67 23.97
N LEU A 202 2.77 -9.42 22.98
CA LEU A 202 2.50 -9.05 21.56
C LEU A 202 1.02 -9.04 21.17
N ARG A 203 0.14 -9.68 21.95
CA ARG A 203 -1.28 -9.79 21.61
C ARG A 203 -2.09 -8.50 21.75
N SER A 204 -1.52 -7.42 22.28
CA SER A 204 -2.21 -6.13 22.30
C SER A 204 -1.62 -5.20 21.24
N ASP A 205 -2.40 -5.00 20.18
CA ASP A 205 -2.26 -3.98 19.12
C ASP A 205 -1.99 -2.56 19.69
N SER A 206 -2.27 -2.35 20.99
CA SER A 206 -2.01 -1.12 21.74
C SER A 206 -0.55 -0.67 21.79
N SER A 207 0.42 -1.54 21.47
CA SER A 207 1.83 -1.15 21.43
C SER A 207 2.22 -0.47 20.11
N VAL A 208 1.58 -0.86 18.99
CA VAL A 208 1.82 -0.27 17.67
C VAL A 208 1.21 1.12 17.63
N ARG A 209 1.98 2.08 17.11
CA ARG A 209 1.54 3.46 16.96
C ARG A 209 2.20 4.10 15.74
N PRO A 210 1.58 5.14 15.16
CA PRO A 210 2.21 5.91 14.09
C PRO A 210 3.56 6.46 14.56
N CYS A 211 4.58 6.39 13.71
CA CYS A 211 5.92 6.90 14.07
C CYS A 211 5.95 8.43 14.24
N ALA A 212 4.92 9.15 13.78
CA ALA A 212 4.74 10.58 14.07
C ALA A 212 4.33 10.85 15.53
N ALA A 213 3.86 9.83 16.26
CA ALA A 213 3.60 9.93 17.70
C ALA A 213 4.84 9.52 18.50
N PRO A 214 5.01 10.02 19.73
CA PRO A 214 6.12 9.60 20.59
C PRO A 214 6.17 8.09 20.80
N HIS A 215 7.35 7.51 20.56
CA HIS A 215 7.62 6.07 20.62
C HIS A 215 9.06 5.80 21.08
N THR A 216 9.39 4.59 21.52
CA THR A 216 10.76 4.26 21.97
C THR A 216 11.47 3.26 21.06
N ALA A 217 10.75 2.69 20.08
CA ALA A 217 11.29 1.69 19.18
C ALA A 217 10.68 1.81 17.77
N GLU A 218 11.50 1.59 16.75
CA GLU A 218 11.12 1.47 15.34
C GLU A 218 11.72 0.19 14.77
N ILE A 219 10.93 -0.57 14.03
CA ILE A 219 11.43 -1.71 13.23
C ILE A 219 11.93 -1.14 11.91
N LEU A 220 13.23 -1.27 11.64
CA LEU A 220 13.83 -0.78 10.39
C LEU A 220 13.76 -1.84 9.28
N ALA A 221 13.91 -3.11 9.67
CA ALA A 221 13.86 -4.23 8.75
C ALA A 221 13.46 -5.53 9.43
N THR A 222 13.07 -6.48 8.62
CA THR A 222 12.84 -7.86 9.00
C THR A 222 13.58 -8.80 8.07
N THR A 223 13.85 -10.02 8.53
CA THR A 223 14.46 -11.08 7.72
C THR A 223 13.94 -12.42 8.22
N GLN A 224 13.98 -13.42 7.35
CA GLN A 224 13.87 -14.81 7.76
C GLN A 224 15.24 -15.47 7.66
N ILE A 225 15.72 -16.07 8.75
CA ILE A 225 16.95 -16.85 8.72
C ILE A 225 16.62 -18.29 8.39
N THR A 226 17.21 -18.79 7.31
CA THR A 226 17.13 -20.18 6.88
C THR A 226 18.48 -20.88 6.90
N ASP A 227 19.59 -20.12 7.00
CA ASP A 227 20.94 -20.65 7.01
C ASP A 227 21.34 -21.04 8.45
N PRO A 228 21.57 -22.34 8.74
CA PRO A 228 22.00 -22.78 10.07
C PRO A 228 23.42 -22.32 10.44
N LEU A 229 24.20 -21.79 9.50
CA LEU A 229 25.54 -21.26 9.76
C LEU A 229 25.54 -19.79 10.20
N ALA A 230 24.39 -19.10 10.14
CA ALA A 230 24.29 -17.73 10.62
C ALA A 230 24.54 -17.67 12.13
N THR A 231 25.43 -16.77 12.56
CA THR A 231 25.71 -16.53 13.97
C THR A 231 25.04 -15.24 14.47
N ASP A 232 24.82 -15.11 15.78
CA ASP A 232 24.29 -13.87 16.38
C ASP A 232 25.11 -12.64 15.98
N GLU A 233 26.43 -12.79 15.87
CA GLU A 233 27.32 -11.73 15.45
C GLU A 233 27.05 -11.32 13.99
N ASP A 234 26.82 -12.27 13.09
CA ASP A 234 26.47 -12.01 11.69
C ASP A 234 25.15 -11.25 11.58
N VAL A 235 24.13 -11.71 12.29
CA VAL A 235 22.81 -11.07 12.30
C VAL A 235 22.91 -9.64 12.81
N GLN A 236 23.57 -9.45 13.96
CA GLN A 236 23.71 -8.14 14.58
C GLN A 236 24.57 -7.18 13.72
N ARG A 237 25.61 -7.70 13.07
CA ARG A 237 26.47 -6.95 12.15
C ARG A 237 25.71 -6.52 10.89
N THR A 238 24.95 -7.43 10.27
CA THR A 238 24.17 -7.13 9.06
C THR A 238 22.98 -6.21 9.37
N CYS A 239 22.33 -6.35 10.54
CA CYS A 239 21.32 -5.42 11.02
C CYS A 239 21.88 -3.98 11.14
N ARG A 240 23.03 -3.78 11.81
CA ARG A 240 23.65 -2.44 11.90
C ARG A 240 23.97 -1.84 10.53
N LYS A 241 24.47 -2.64 9.61
CA LYS A 241 24.78 -2.20 8.24
C LYS A 241 23.51 -1.86 7.45
N PHE A 242 22.44 -2.64 7.62
CA PHE A 242 21.13 -2.32 7.05
C PHE A 242 20.59 -1.02 7.64
N ALA A 243 20.63 -0.86 8.97
CA ALA A 243 20.17 0.35 9.66
C ALA A 243 20.90 1.60 9.15
N ALA A 244 22.22 1.55 8.99
CA ALA A 244 23.00 2.63 8.39
C ALA A 244 22.49 3.04 6.99
N ARG A 245 22.17 2.05 6.15
CA ARG A 245 21.63 2.29 4.79
C ARG A 245 20.18 2.79 4.82
N ALA A 246 19.33 2.20 5.65
CA ALA A 246 17.94 2.60 5.81
C ALA A 246 17.82 4.02 6.33
N MET A 247 18.60 4.36 7.35
CA MET A 247 18.68 5.69 7.93
C MET A 247 19.52 6.66 7.10
N ARG A 248 20.26 6.17 6.10
CA ARG A 248 21.20 6.93 5.26
C ARG A 248 22.24 7.73 6.04
N THR A 249 22.79 7.13 7.07
CA THR A 249 23.85 7.72 7.90
C THR A 249 25.00 6.75 8.04
N ALA A 250 26.22 7.28 8.16
CA ALA A 250 27.39 6.48 8.49
C ALA A 250 27.34 5.96 9.94
N ASP A 251 26.65 6.67 10.83
CA ASP A 251 26.46 6.29 12.23
C ASP A 251 24.96 6.17 12.57
N PRO A 252 24.37 4.96 12.43
CA PRO A 252 22.97 4.74 12.77
C PRO A 252 22.69 4.83 14.28
N THR A 253 23.73 4.97 15.13
CA THR A 253 23.53 5.20 16.57
C THR A 253 23.31 6.68 16.91
N GLY A 254 23.60 7.60 15.99
CA GLY A 254 23.52 9.04 16.22
C GLY A 254 24.33 9.48 17.43
N GLY A 255 25.59 9.04 17.54
CA GLY A 255 26.45 9.31 18.70
C GLY A 255 26.03 8.57 19.97
N GLY A 256 25.48 7.35 19.84
CA GLY A 256 24.99 6.54 20.96
C GLY A 256 23.62 6.95 21.50
N ALA A 257 22.88 7.82 20.80
CA ALA A 257 21.51 8.17 21.17
C ALA A 257 20.50 7.05 20.87
N ILE A 258 20.82 6.19 19.90
CA ILE A 258 20.00 5.06 19.44
C ILE A 258 20.79 3.76 19.59
N THR A 259 20.14 2.73 20.12
CA THR A 259 20.64 1.35 20.11
C THR A 259 20.04 0.61 18.92
N ILE A 260 20.91 0.10 18.05
CA ILE A 260 20.53 -0.77 16.92
C ILE A 260 20.80 -2.23 17.30
N ALA A 261 19.76 -3.06 17.33
CA ALA A 261 19.88 -4.46 17.68
C ALA A 261 18.94 -5.37 16.90
N ALA A 262 19.36 -6.62 16.71
CA ALA A 262 18.53 -7.68 16.18
C ALA A 262 17.67 -8.31 17.30
N TYR A 263 16.42 -8.62 16.96
CA TYR A 263 15.45 -9.25 17.86
C TYR A 263 14.83 -10.47 17.16
N SER A 264 14.55 -11.52 17.92
CA SER A 264 13.68 -12.60 17.48
C SER A 264 12.22 -12.16 17.55
N MET A 265 11.44 -12.48 16.52
CA MET A 265 10.04 -12.13 16.38
C MET A 265 9.25 -13.35 15.92
N ASP A 266 8.88 -14.25 16.84
CA ASP A 266 8.17 -15.50 16.54
C ASP A 266 6.64 -15.32 16.33
N GLY A 267 6.18 -14.07 16.18
CA GLY A 267 4.77 -13.70 16.09
C GLY A 267 4.04 -13.63 17.45
N THR A 268 4.67 -14.09 18.53
CA THR A 268 4.11 -14.10 19.90
C THR A 268 4.99 -13.42 20.93
N SER A 269 6.31 -13.36 20.70
CA SER A 269 7.31 -12.68 21.50
C SER A 269 8.23 -11.78 20.64
N VAL A 270 8.69 -10.66 21.21
CA VAL A 270 9.84 -9.89 20.70
C VAL A 270 10.94 -9.99 21.75
N MET A 271 12.03 -10.67 21.42
CA MET A 271 13.10 -10.95 22.40
C MET A 271 14.45 -10.51 21.85
N PRO A 272 15.32 -9.89 22.67
CA PRO A 272 16.70 -9.62 22.28
C PRO A 272 17.36 -10.92 21.81
N LEU A 273 18.13 -10.86 20.72
CA LEU A 273 18.76 -12.07 20.16
C LEU A 273 19.66 -12.79 21.19
N ALA A 274 20.32 -12.03 22.07
CA ALA A 274 21.17 -12.58 23.14
C ALA A 274 20.42 -13.42 24.19
N GLU A 275 19.09 -13.38 24.22
CA GLU A 275 18.25 -14.12 25.18
C GLU A 275 17.61 -15.38 24.57
N VAL A 276 17.82 -15.64 23.28
CA VAL A 276 17.21 -16.75 22.56
C VAL A 276 18.27 -17.52 21.77
N GLU A 277 18.07 -18.83 21.61
CA GLU A 277 18.89 -19.60 20.69
C GLU A 277 18.53 -19.24 19.26
N LEU A 278 19.52 -18.85 18.45
CA LEU A 278 19.32 -18.55 17.05
C LEU A 278 18.94 -19.82 16.29
N THR A 279 17.64 -19.94 16.05
CA THR A 279 17.05 -21.00 15.24
C THR A 279 16.46 -20.39 13.97
N ALA A 280 16.16 -21.23 12.98
CA ALA A 280 15.47 -20.77 11.78
C ALA A 280 14.17 -20.06 12.17
N GLY A 281 14.05 -18.79 11.81
CA GLY A 281 13.02 -17.92 12.38
C GLY A 281 12.96 -16.53 11.76
N TYR A 282 11.98 -15.76 12.20
CA TYR A 282 11.76 -14.39 11.76
C TYR A 282 12.43 -13.43 12.74
N LEU A 283 13.26 -12.54 12.22
CA LEU A 283 14.04 -11.58 12.99
C LEU A 283 13.74 -10.14 12.56
N GLY A 284 13.95 -9.21 13.49
CA GLY A 284 13.78 -7.78 13.29
C GLY A 284 15.06 -7.03 13.59
N CYS A 285 15.37 -6.03 12.78
CA CYS A 285 16.39 -5.04 13.06
C CYS A 285 15.71 -3.79 13.63
N LEU A 286 15.88 -3.56 14.93
CA LEU A 286 15.18 -2.51 15.66
C LEU A 286 16.15 -1.38 16.01
N ALA A 287 15.64 -0.16 15.92
CA ALA A 287 16.22 1.02 16.53
C ALA A 287 15.45 1.37 17.79
N THR A 288 16.15 1.53 18.91
CA THR A 288 15.55 1.83 20.21
C THR A 288 16.24 3.01 20.89
N VAL A 289 15.49 3.76 21.70
CA VAL A 289 16.04 4.81 22.57
C VAL A 289 15.84 4.43 24.03
N THR A 290 16.82 4.75 24.87
CA THR A 290 16.72 4.48 26.31
C THR A 290 15.78 5.49 26.99
N PRO A 291 14.80 5.05 27.77
CA PRO A 291 13.96 5.95 28.57
C PRO A 291 14.80 6.91 29.45
N PRO A 292 14.33 8.14 29.68
CA PRO A 292 13.01 8.67 29.34
C PRO A 292 12.90 9.21 27.91
N ARG A 293 13.90 9.03 27.03
CA ARG A 293 13.87 9.59 25.68
C ARG A 293 12.81 8.91 24.81
N GLN A 294 12.24 9.67 23.88
CA GLN A 294 11.28 9.18 22.87
C GLN A 294 11.64 9.73 21.50
N LEU A 295 11.38 8.95 20.46
CA LEU A 295 11.42 9.34 19.05
C LEU A 295 10.08 9.98 18.65
N ILE A 296 10.11 11.00 17.78
CA ILE A 296 8.92 11.70 17.24
C ILE A 296 8.84 11.69 15.71
N GLY A 297 9.48 10.72 15.08
CA GLY A 297 9.46 10.52 13.63
C GLY A 297 10.11 9.19 13.27
N THR A 298 9.95 8.76 12.02
CA THR A 298 10.71 7.62 11.49
C THR A 298 12.18 7.99 11.32
N LEU A 299 13.05 6.99 11.50
CA LEU A 299 14.47 7.05 11.26
C LEU A 299 14.83 6.67 9.81
N ILE A 300 13.89 6.11 9.03
CA ILE A 300 14.13 5.70 7.65
C ILE A 300 14.27 6.94 6.75
N GLY A 301 15.42 7.05 6.11
CA GLY A 301 15.80 8.19 5.28
C GLY A 301 16.30 9.41 6.05
N LEU A 302 16.66 9.28 7.33
CA LEU A 302 17.12 10.37 8.20
C LEU A 302 18.28 11.19 7.60
N GLY A 303 19.22 10.57 6.89
CA GLY A 303 20.37 11.25 6.31
C GLY A 303 21.29 11.85 7.39
N ASP A 304 21.75 13.07 7.14
CA ASP A 304 22.56 13.87 8.07
C ASP A 304 21.72 14.70 9.07
N HIS A 305 20.40 14.49 9.11
CA HIS A 305 19.53 15.21 10.04
C HIS A 305 19.72 14.72 11.48
N ALA A 306 19.51 15.60 12.45
CA ALA A 306 19.54 15.24 13.85
C ALA A 306 18.46 14.19 14.16
N VAL A 307 18.80 13.22 15.02
CA VAL A 307 17.83 12.19 15.45
C VAL A 307 16.63 12.88 16.12
N PRO A 308 15.38 12.55 15.71
CA PRO A 308 14.17 13.22 16.19
C PRO A 308 13.79 12.75 17.60
N ILE A 309 14.62 13.08 18.61
CA ILE A 309 14.44 12.69 20.00
C ILE A 309 13.88 13.85 20.83
N ILE A 310 12.92 13.55 21.71
CA ILE A 310 12.42 14.44 22.77
C ILE A 310 12.63 13.83 24.16
N PRO A 311 12.67 14.65 25.22
CA PRO A 311 12.44 14.17 26.59
C PRO A 311 11.01 13.64 26.72
N GLY A 312 10.84 12.44 27.31
CA GLY A 312 9.54 11.86 27.62
C GLY A 312 9.04 12.15 29.03
#